data_AF-A0A7J4SUX1-F1
#
_entry.id   AF-A0A7J4SUX1-F1
#
_cell.length_a   1.000
_cell.length_b   1.000
_cell.length_c   1.000
_cell.angle_alpha   90.00
_cell.angle_beta   90.00
_cell.angle_gamma   90.00
#
_symmetry.space_group_name_H-M   'P 1'
#
loop_
_entity.id
_entity.type
_entity.pdbx_description
1 polymer ?
#
loop_
_entity_poly.entity_id
_entity_poly.type
_entity_poly.pdbx_seq_one_letter_code
_entity_poly.pdbx_strand_id
1 'polypeptide(L)'
;MRKRWQNLERFMAHTPDVDWARLDDREQDPVRHSPFPEEEERIFVEKLVNRSGYSGYEKERLEEGFVMSDGTHLAFIDGRMSIDGRSHEARIPTEQYLLLLTNPEQRKGWDLLKIFLAVSGLYQTIDLHGRPQRYIHRFHRLFGQIQRELLAPFDAFVQASFLLEQNERRKRKAVFSQKENWTFDLMNRLSGRRPRQRMKFARRFIRTGDNRSIPASNLPWVRRWCDLTSQVELSNVSYPFMVNSKGVLCFRTLTKNGSVRRAPIPFLPGLLAGLISWGCSPHASKQGEWLVAAQMNWTAPYENADTADEPFRRSMQFLRGVLEQFPNDTWLHRDRLLVRGMLGHFYEVRIDRGAHNAPFKIHGV
;
A
#
# COMPACT_ATOMS: atom_id res chain seq x y z
N MET A 1 9.04 14.62 7.57
CA MET A 1 8.49 13.36 7.03
C MET A 1 6.98 13.21 7.27
N ARG A 2 6.46 13.41 8.50
CA ARG A 2 5.02 13.26 8.83
C ARG A 2 4.07 14.04 7.89
N LYS A 3 4.37 15.32 7.60
CA LYS A 3 3.58 16.16 6.67
C LYS A 3 3.51 15.60 5.23
N ARG A 4 4.56 14.92 4.75
CA ARG A 4 4.57 14.30 3.40
C ARG A 4 3.59 13.13 3.32
N TRP A 5 3.57 12.27 4.34
CA TRP A 5 2.62 11.16 4.42
C TRP A 5 1.18 11.64 4.54
N GLN A 6 0.93 12.66 5.37
CA GLN A 6 -0.41 13.27 5.51
C GLN A 6 -0.92 13.87 4.19
N ASN A 7 -0.07 14.57 3.45
CA ASN A 7 -0.45 15.11 2.15
C ASN A 7 -0.77 13.99 1.14
N LEU A 8 0.02 12.92 1.13
CA LEU A 8 -0.22 11.77 0.26
C LEU A 8 -1.51 11.04 0.61
N GLU A 9 -1.79 10.85 1.91
CA GLU A 9 -3.04 10.26 2.39
C GLU A 9 -4.25 11.10 1.96
N ARG A 10 -4.22 12.43 2.20
CA ARG A 10 -5.29 13.34 1.78
C ARG A 10 -5.55 13.27 0.27
N PHE A 11 -4.46 13.19 -0.51
CA PHE A 11 -4.59 12.99 -1.94
C PHE A 11 -5.30 11.67 -2.29
N MET A 12 -4.86 10.55 -1.70
CA MET A 12 -5.44 9.23 -1.96
C MET A 12 -6.89 9.12 -1.50
N ALA A 13 -7.29 9.80 -0.42
CA ALA A 13 -8.63 9.73 0.15
C ALA A 13 -9.76 10.13 -0.84
N HIS A 14 -9.44 10.91 -1.87
CA HIS A 14 -10.40 11.35 -2.90
C HIS A 14 -10.29 10.57 -4.22
N THR A 15 -9.55 9.46 -4.22
CA THR A 15 -9.33 8.64 -5.42
C THR A 15 -10.01 7.29 -5.28
N PRO A 16 -10.42 6.64 -6.39
CA PRO A 16 -10.96 5.28 -6.35
C PRO A 16 -9.93 4.22 -5.91
N ASP A 17 -8.68 4.62 -5.67
CA ASP A 17 -7.60 3.76 -5.20
C ASP A 17 -7.79 3.26 -3.76
N VAL A 18 -8.67 3.87 -2.98
CA VAL A 18 -8.93 3.48 -1.58
C VAL A 18 -10.24 2.73 -1.38
N ASP A 19 -11.18 2.83 -2.34
CA ASP A 19 -12.55 2.32 -2.18
C ASP A 19 -12.64 0.80 -2.05
N TRP A 20 -11.70 0.06 -2.64
CA TRP A 20 -11.64 -1.41 -2.55
C TRP A 20 -11.48 -1.94 -1.11
N ALA A 21 -10.96 -1.10 -0.21
CA ALA A 21 -10.70 -1.42 1.19
C ALA A 21 -11.72 -0.75 2.15
N ARG A 22 -12.75 -0.09 1.63
CA ARG A 22 -13.82 0.48 2.45
C ARG A 22 -14.83 -0.58 2.84
N LEU A 23 -15.39 -0.44 4.04
CA LEU A 23 -16.63 -1.11 4.41
C LEU A 23 -17.81 -0.41 3.72
N ASP A 24 -18.93 -1.12 3.59
CA ASP A 24 -20.16 -0.57 3.01
C ASP A 24 -20.69 0.60 3.87
N ASP A 25 -20.65 0.45 5.19
CA ASP A 25 -20.91 1.51 6.16
C ASP A 25 -19.58 2.17 6.59
N ARG A 26 -19.48 3.49 6.35
CA ARG A 26 -18.27 4.28 6.64
C ARG A 26 -18.07 4.57 8.12
N GLU A 27 -19.09 4.42 8.95
CA GLU A 27 -19.01 4.61 10.40
C GLU A 27 -18.86 3.29 11.17
N GLN A 28 -19.02 2.15 10.48
CA GLN A 28 -18.89 0.84 11.07
C GLN A 28 -17.49 0.61 11.62
N ASP A 29 -17.40 0.18 12.88
CA ASP A 29 -16.15 -0.35 13.44
C ASP A 29 -15.91 -1.77 12.89
N PRO A 30 -14.80 -2.02 12.18
CA PRO A 30 -14.46 -3.36 11.71
C PRO A 30 -14.18 -4.36 12.84
N VAL A 31 -13.85 -3.89 14.05
CA VAL A 31 -13.58 -4.75 15.21
C VAL A 31 -14.83 -4.81 16.07
N ARG A 32 -15.42 -6.01 16.19
CA ARG A 32 -16.59 -6.26 17.03
C ARG A 32 -16.21 -6.52 18.48
N HIS A 33 -15.20 -7.34 18.71
CA HIS A 33 -14.68 -7.64 20.04
C HIS A 33 -13.15 -7.63 20.04
N SER A 34 -12.56 -6.89 20.98
CA SER A 34 -11.13 -6.95 21.31
C SER A 34 -10.91 -8.07 22.34
N PRO A 35 -9.79 -8.82 22.28
CA PRO A 35 -9.45 -9.77 23.34
C PRO A 35 -9.03 -9.05 24.64
N PHE A 36 -8.71 -7.76 24.59
CA PHE A 36 -8.30 -6.99 25.77
C PHE A 36 -9.50 -6.31 26.44
N PRO A 37 -9.62 -6.38 27.78
CA PRO A 37 -10.48 -5.48 28.54
C PRO A 37 -10.12 -4.01 28.30
N GLU A 38 -11.09 -3.09 28.33
CA GLU A 38 -10.86 -1.67 27.99
C GLU A 38 -9.75 -0.99 28.82
N GLU A 39 -9.68 -1.31 30.11
CA GLU A 39 -8.66 -0.75 31.02
C GLU A 39 -7.25 -1.27 30.69
N GLU A 40 -7.15 -2.53 30.27
CA GLU A 40 -5.89 -3.21 29.95
C GLU A 40 -5.41 -2.88 28.53
N GLU A 41 -6.33 -2.62 27.59
CA GLU A 41 -6.00 -2.27 26.22
C GLU A 41 -5.12 -1.01 26.14
N ARG A 42 -5.37 -0.02 27.02
CA ARG A 42 -4.54 1.20 27.10
C ARG A 42 -3.10 0.90 27.48
N ILE A 43 -2.90 0.04 28.47
CA ILE A 43 -1.57 -0.39 28.93
C ILE A 43 -0.86 -1.16 27.81
N PHE A 44 -1.59 -2.05 27.13
CA PHE A 44 -1.07 -2.80 26.00
C PHE A 44 -0.63 -1.88 24.84
N VAL A 45 -1.43 -0.87 24.51
CA VAL A 45 -1.09 0.15 23.50
C VAL A 45 0.16 0.93 23.89
N GLU A 46 0.29 1.35 25.16
CA GLU A 46 1.48 2.06 25.63
C GLU A 46 2.75 1.20 25.47
N LYS A 47 2.68 -0.09 25.82
CA LYS A 47 3.78 -1.04 25.63
C LYS A 47 4.12 -1.23 24.15
N LEU A 48 3.13 -1.31 23.27
CA LEU A 48 3.33 -1.39 21.82
C LEU A 48 4.06 -0.15 21.27
N VAL A 49 3.66 1.05 21.71
CA VAL A 49 4.31 2.31 21.30
C VAL A 49 5.76 2.37 21.79
N ASN A 50 5.99 1.95 23.04
CA ASN A 50 7.32 1.96 23.67
C ASN A 50 8.21 0.77 23.26
N ARG A 51 7.66 -0.23 22.56
CA ARG A 51 8.33 -1.47 22.13
C ARG A 51 8.95 -2.25 23.30
N SER A 52 8.26 -2.28 24.43
CA SER A 52 8.73 -2.95 25.65
C SER A 52 8.50 -4.47 25.64
N GLY A 53 7.98 -5.03 24.54
CA GLY A 53 7.67 -6.46 24.40
C GLY A 53 6.33 -6.87 25.02
N TYR A 54 5.97 -8.15 24.84
CA TYR A 54 4.73 -8.76 25.33
C TYR A 54 5.00 -9.66 26.54
N SER A 55 4.18 -9.51 27.59
CA SER A 55 4.05 -10.47 28.69
C SER A 55 3.41 -11.79 28.22
N GLY A 56 3.47 -12.83 29.05
CA GLY A 56 2.78 -14.10 28.78
C GLY A 56 1.27 -13.94 28.64
N TYR A 57 0.67 -13.14 29.54
CA TYR A 57 -0.76 -12.81 29.49
C TYR A 57 -1.18 -12.12 28.20
N GLU A 58 -0.43 -11.11 27.73
CA GLU A 58 -0.75 -10.42 26.47
C GLU A 58 -0.61 -11.35 25.26
N LYS A 59 0.29 -12.35 25.31
CA LYS A 59 0.38 -13.37 24.26
C LYS A 59 -0.87 -14.25 24.25
N GLU A 60 -1.32 -14.72 25.41
CA GLU A 60 -2.56 -15.51 25.53
C GLU A 60 -3.76 -14.75 24.97
N ARG A 61 -3.90 -13.45 25.29
CA ARG A 61 -4.95 -12.58 24.73
C ARG A 61 -4.84 -12.42 23.22
N LEU A 62 -3.62 -12.29 22.70
CA LEU A 62 -3.40 -12.23 21.25
C LEU A 62 -3.72 -13.56 20.55
N GLU A 63 -3.52 -14.70 21.22
CA GLU A 63 -3.93 -16.02 20.74
C GLU A 63 -5.45 -16.21 20.79
N GLU A 64 -6.12 -15.67 21.82
CA GLU A 64 -7.59 -15.58 21.87
C GLU A 64 -8.15 -14.72 20.74
N GLY A 65 -7.45 -13.66 20.32
CA GLY A 65 -7.69 -12.94 19.07
C GLY A 65 -8.86 -11.95 19.05
N PHE A 66 -8.90 -11.14 17.99
CA PHE A 66 -9.96 -10.17 17.71
C PHE A 66 -11.10 -10.81 16.92
N VAL A 67 -12.34 -10.42 17.23
CA VAL A 67 -13.51 -10.78 16.43
C VAL A 67 -13.88 -9.59 15.56
N MET A 68 -13.90 -9.80 14.24
CA MET A 68 -14.28 -8.78 13.27
C MET A 68 -15.80 -8.66 13.14
N SER A 69 -16.28 -7.55 12.59
CA SER A 69 -17.70 -7.29 12.38
C SER A 69 -18.40 -8.31 11.48
N ASP A 70 -17.66 -8.93 10.55
CA ASP A 70 -18.15 -10.01 9.69
C ASP A 70 -18.06 -11.41 10.33
N GLY A 71 -17.65 -11.49 11.60
CA GLY A 71 -17.47 -12.74 12.34
C GLY A 71 -16.12 -13.42 12.12
N THR A 72 -15.23 -12.88 11.28
CA THR A 72 -13.86 -13.40 11.13
C THR A 72 -13.13 -13.32 12.46
N HIS A 73 -12.40 -14.38 12.80
CA HIS A 73 -11.53 -14.45 13.97
C HIS A 73 -10.07 -14.20 13.58
N LEU A 74 -9.43 -13.20 14.20
CA LEU A 74 -8.03 -12.80 13.96
C LEU A 74 -7.17 -13.01 15.21
N ALA A 75 -6.39 -14.08 15.22
CA ALA A 75 -5.43 -14.36 16.30
C ALA A 75 -3.99 -14.08 15.87
N PHE A 76 -3.09 -13.87 16.83
CA PHE A 76 -1.67 -13.68 16.59
C PHE A 76 -0.85 -14.68 17.41
N ILE A 77 -0.32 -15.70 16.73
CA ILE A 77 0.40 -16.83 17.32
C ILE A 77 1.83 -16.81 16.80
N ASP A 78 2.83 -16.79 17.70
CA ASP A 78 4.26 -16.77 17.34
C ASP A 78 4.64 -15.69 16.30
N GLY A 79 4.03 -14.51 16.41
CA GLY A 79 4.27 -13.39 15.50
C GLY A 79 3.68 -13.55 14.09
N ARG A 80 2.84 -14.57 13.87
CA ARG A 80 2.04 -14.76 12.66
C ARG A 80 0.58 -14.48 12.96
N MET A 81 -0.14 -13.95 11.99
CA MET A 81 -1.59 -13.85 12.10
C MET A 81 -2.24 -15.17 11.69
N SER A 82 -3.27 -15.56 12.40
CA SER A 82 -4.17 -16.67 12.08
C SER A 82 -5.54 -16.10 11.78
N ILE A 83 -6.19 -16.62 10.74
CA ILE A 83 -7.50 -16.18 10.28
C ILE A 83 -8.43 -17.39 10.34
N ASP A 84 -9.44 -17.35 11.21
CA ASP A 84 -10.32 -18.49 11.54
C ASP A 84 -9.52 -19.80 11.80
N GLY A 85 -8.45 -19.69 12.61
CA GLY A 85 -7.59 -20.83 12.95
C GLY A 85 -6.60 -21.26 11.87
N ARG A 86 -6.60 -20.64 10.68
CA ARG A 86 -5.61 -20.90 9.63
C ARG A 86 -4.47 -19.90 9.71
N SER A 87 -3.25 -20.39 9.93
CA SER A 87 -2.05 -19.54 9.95
C SER A 87 -1.80 -18.91 8.58
N HIS A 88 -1.63 -17.59 8.56
CA HIS A 88 -1.20 -16.84 7.38
C HIS A 88 0.32 -16.93 7.26
N GLU A 89 0.82 -17.43 6.12
CA GLU A 89 2.25 -17.74 5.96
C GLU A 89 3.15 -16.51 5.80
N ALA A 90 2.56 -15.33 5.64
CA ALA A 90 3.25 -14.06 5.49
C ALA A 90 3.79 -13.53 6.82
N ARG A 91 5.06 -13.09 6.83
CA ARG A 91 5.56 -12.20 7.89
C ARG A 91 4.84 -10.88 7.78
N ILE A 92 4.45 -10.29 8.90
CA ILE A 92 3.62 -9.07 8.94
C ILE A 92 4.20 -8.00 9.88
N PRO A 93 3.90 -6.71 9.65
CA PRO A 93 4.19 -5.64 10.60
C PRO A 93 3.24 -5.69 11.81
N THR A 94 3.34 -6.75 12.63
CA THR A 94 2.37 -7.08 13.69
C THR A 94 2.12 -5.91 14.63
N GLU A 95 3.17 -5.27 15.17
CA GLU A 95 3.03 -4.13 16.08
C GLU A 95 2.25 -2.97 15.45
N GLN A 96 2.54 -2.63 14.19
CA GLN A 96 1.86 -1.53 13.50
C GLN A 96 0.40 -1.86 13.21
N TYR A 97 0.10 -3.13 12.92
CA TYR A 97 -1.27 -3.58 12.69
C TYR A 97 -2.07 -3.67 13.98
N LEU A 98 -1.47 -4.13 15.09
CA LEU A 98 -2.09 -4.14 16.41
C LEU A 98 -2.45 -2.72 16.88
N LEU A 99 -1.52 -1.75 16.70
CA LEU A 99 -1.80 -0.34 17.00
C LEU A 99 -2.97 0.24 16.18
N LEU A 100 -3.19 -0.26 14.97
CA LEU A 100 -4.35 0.12 14.15
C LEU A 100 -5.62 -0.59 14.64
N LEU A 101 -5.52 -1.88 14.95
CA LEU A 101 -6.63 -2.68 15.48
C LEU A 101 -7.16 -2.13 16.81
N THR A 102 -6.32 -1.51 17.64
CA THR A 102 -6.70 -0.92 18.94
C THR A 102 -7.00 0.59 18.86
N ASN A 103 -7.09 1.18 17.66
CA ASN A 103 -7.42 2.59 17.48
C ASN A 103 -8.81 2.76 16.80
N PRO A 104 -9.90 2.93 17.57
CA PRO A 104 -11.25 3.06 17.04
C PRO A 104 -11.42 4.23 16.07
N GLU A 105 -10.77 5.36 16.33
CA GLU A 105 -10.89 6.57 15.49
C GLU A 105 -10.31 6.35 14.10
N GLN A 106 -9.22 5.61 13.99
CA GLN A 106 -8.54 5.39 12.70
C GLN A 106 -9.13 4.22 11.91
N ARG A 107 -9.64 3.18 12.58
CA ARG A 107 -10.08 1.94 11.93
C ARG A 107 -11.50 1.98 11.36
N LYS A 108 -12.38 2.86 11.85
CA LYS A 108 -13.78 2.95 11.39
C LYS A 108 -13.90 3.14 9.87
N GLY A 109 -14.85 2.40 9.28
CA GLY A 109 -15.15 2.43 7.86
C GLY A 109 -14.13 1.74 6.94
N TRP A 110 -13.19 0.96 7.50
CA TRP A 110 -12.14 0.26 6.73
C TRP A 110 -12.16 -1.25 6.94
N ASP A 111 -12.05 -2.01 5.85
CA ASP A 111 -11.86 -3.46 5.88
C ASP A 111 -10.39 -3.79 6.17
N LEU A 112 -10.05 -3.81 7.47
CA LEU A 112 -8.68 -4.02 7.93
C LEU A 112 -8.08 -5.35 7.47
N LEU A 113 -8.92 -6.39 7.33
CA LEU A 113 -8.48 -7.70 6.86
C LEU A 113 -8.06 -7.64 5.39
N LYS A 114 -8.84 -6.98 4.53
CA LYS A 114 -8.45 -6.77 3.12
C LYS A 114 -7.15 -5.98 3.01
N ILE A 115 -7.02 -4.89 3.77
CA ILE A 115 -5.78 -4.09 3.81
C ILE A 115 -4.60 -4.98 4.17
N PHE A 116 -4.73 -5.73 5.27
CA PHE A 116 -3.69 -6.63 5.75
C PHE A 116 -3.28 -7.66 4.69
N LEU A 117 -4.25 -8.36 4.10
CA LEU A 117 -3.99 -9.40 3.13
C LEU A 117 -3.23 -8.83 1.93
N ALA A 118 -3.68 -7.70 1.40
CA ALA A 118 -3.03 -7.07 0.27
C ALA A 118 -1.63 -6.52 0.62
N VAL A 119 -1.44 -5.92 1.80
CA VAL A 119 -0.12 -5.48 2.31
C VAL A 119 0.87 -6.65 2.33
N SER A 120 0.43 -7.83 2.77
CA SER A 120 1.29 -9.01 2.86
C SER A 120 1.82 -9.49 1.50
N GLY A 121 1.08 -9.20 0.42
CA GLY A 121 1.49 -9.46 -0.96
C GLY A 121 2.47 -8.43 -1.55
N LEU A 122 2.75 -7.32 -0.85
CA LEU A 122 3.61 -6.25 -1.38
C LEU A 122 5.11 -6.46 -1.11
N TYR A 123 5.54 -7.12 -0.04
CA TYR A 123 6.95 -7.09 0.37
C TYR A 123 7.63 -8.45 0.54
N GLN A 124 6.91 -9.54 0.34
CA GLN A 124 7.49 -10.88 0.30
C GLN A 124 6.87 -11.71 -0.83
N THR A 125 7.58 -12.74 -1.27
CA THR A 125 7.00 -13.74 -2.17
C THR A 125 6.19 -14.77 -1.38
N ILE A 126 5.03 -15.13 -1.94
CA ILE A 126 4.17 -16.19 -1.41
C ILE A 126 4.31 -17.39 -2.35
N ASP A 127 4.58 -18.58 -1.80
CA ASP A 127 4.77 -19.81 -2.57
C ASP A 127 3.71 -20.84 -2.18
N LEU A 128 2.81 -21.18 -3.10
CA LEU A 128 1.71 -22.11 -2.83
C LEU A 128 2.17 -23.54 -2.54
N HIS A 129 3.35 -23.92 -3.04
CA HIS A 129 3.84 -25.29 -2.90
C HIS A 129 4.65 -25.53 -1.64
N GLY A 130 4.70 -24.55 -0.73
CA GLY A 130 5.30 -24.72 0.60
C GLY A 130 6.75 -25.17 0.55
N ARG A 131 7.52 -24.78 -0.50
CA ARG A 131 8.95 -25.13 -0.56
C ARG A 131 9.57 -24.68 0.76
N PRO A 132 10.27 -25.57 1.49
CA PRO A 132 10.69 -25.25 2.84
C PRO A 132 11.52 -23.97 2.83
N GLN A 133 10.97 -22.88 3.36
CA GLN A 133 11.73 -21.64 3.56
C GLN A 133 13.01 -21.90 4.36
N ARG A 134 13.12 -23.06 5.05
CA ARG A 134 14.34 -23.53 5.74
C ARG A 134 15.60 -23.50 4.88
N TYR A 135 15.52 -23.78 3.57
CA TYR A 135 16.72 -23.72 2.70
C TYR A 135 17.07 -22.27 2.36
N ILE A 136 16.06 -21.45 2.09
CA ILE A 136 16.17 -20.02 1.79
C ILE A 136 16.69 -19.25 3.02
N HIS A 137 16.15 -19.50 4.21
CA HIS A 137 16.61 -18.93 5.49
C HIS A 137 18.03 -19.35 5.84
N ARG A 138 18.43 -20.62 5.65
CA ARG A 138 19.83 -21.05 5.87
C ARG A 138 20.79 -20.37 4.88
N PHE A 139 20.42 -20.28 3.61
CA PHE A 139 21.20 -19.58 2.60
C PHE A 139 21.35 -18.08 2.92
N HIS A 140 20.26 -17.42 3.34
CA HIS A 140 20.27 -16.01 3.76
C HIS A 140 21.08 -15.75 5.05
N ARG A 141 21.09 -16.70 5.99
CA ARG A 141 21.88 -16.60 7.23
C ARG A 141 23.38 -16.82 6.99
N LEU A 142 23.74 -17.74 6.09
CA LEU A 142 25.13 -18.11 5.82
C LEU A 142 25.86 -17.13 4.90
N PHE A 143 25.16 -16.52 3.94
CA PHE A 143 25.81 -15.69 2.91
C PHE A 143 25.66 -14.18 3.12
N GLY A 144 24.98 -13.71 4.19
CA GLY A 144 24.84 -12.27 4.53
C GLY A 144 24.16 -11.40 3.47
N GLN A 145 23.93 -11.94 2.28
CA GLN A 145 23.19 -11.36 1.19
C GLN A 145 21.72 -11.65 1.46
N ILE A 146 21.04 -10.68 2.05
CA ILE A 146 19.64 -10.44 1.74
C ILE A 146 19.62 -10.16 0.23
N GLN A 147 19.65 -11.20 -0.61
CA GLN A 147 19.24 -11.08 -1.99
C GLN A 147 17.76 -10.74 -1.90
N ARG A 148 17.53 -9.41 -1.91
CA ARG A 148 16.23 -8.78 -1.95
C ARG A 148 15.41 -9.56 -2.96
N GLU A 149 14.36 -10.24 -2.53
CA GLU A 149 13.36 -10.69 -3.46
C GLU A 149 12.86 -9.41 -4.13
N LEU A 150 13.33 -9.18 -5.35
CA LEU A 150 12.96 -8.04 -6.16
C LEU A 150 11.56 -8.34 -6.67
N LEU A 151 10.57 -8.19 -5.79
CA LEU A 151 9.19 -8.15 -6.21
C LEU A 151 9.06 -7.11 -7.31
N ALA A 152 8.23 -7.39 -8.28
CA ALA A 152 7.78 -6.46 -9.28
C ALA A 152 6.31 -6.09 -9.01
N PRO A 153 5.78 -5.02 -9.62
CA PRO A 153 4.36 -4.72 -9.52
C PRO A 153 3.47 -5.88 -9.98
N PHE A 154 3.94 -6.68 -10.95
CA PHE A 154 3.25 -7.89 -11.39
C PHE A 154 3.13 -8.94 -10.27
N ASP A 155 4.15 -9.09 -9.43
CA ASP A 155 4.11 -10.01 -8.30
C ASP A 155 3.10 -9.55 -7.25
N ALA A 156 3.16 -8.27 -6.89
CA ALA A 156 2.22 -7.65 -5.96
C ALA A 156 0.77 -7.77 -6.44
N PHE A 157 0.54 -7.49 -7.73
CA PHE A 157 -0.75 -7.67 -8.39
C PHE A 157 -1.31 -9.09 -8.19
N VAL A 158 -0.56 -10.11 -8.59
CA VAL A 158 -1.05 -11.50 -8.56
C VAL A 158 -1.26 -11.95 -7.10
N GLN A 159 -0.31 -11.66 -6.21
CA GLN A 159 -0.35 -12.06 -4.80
C GLN A 159 -1.49 -11.39 -4.03
N ALA A 160 -1.63 -10.06 -4.15
CA ALA A 160 -2.69 -9.34 -3.45
C ALA A 160 -4.09 -9.76 -3.96
N SER A 161 -4.26 -9.87 -5.28
CA SER A 161 -5.54 -10.28 -5.87
C SER A 161 -5.94 -11.69 -5.41
N PHE A 162 -4.98 -12.62 -5.38
CA PHE A 162 -5.20 -13.97 -4.88
C PHE A 162 -5.63 -13.99 -3.41
N LEU A 163 -4.89 -13.31 -2.53
CA LEU A 163 -5.20 -13.33 -1.10
C LEU A 163 -6.57 -12.73 -0.79
N LEU A 164 -6.93 -11.63 -1.44
CA LEU A 164 -8.25 -11.01 -1.31
C LEU A 164 -9.35 -11.94 -1.79
N GLU A 165 -9.16 -12.60 -2.93
CA GLU A 165 -10.18 -13.49 -3.47
C GLU A 165 -10.33 -14.77 -2.64
N GLN A 166 -9.24 -15.36 -2.15
CA GLN A 166 -9.29 -16.49 -1.22
C GLN A 166 -10.08 -16.14 0.05
N ASN A 167 -9.89 -14.92 0.56
CA ASN A 167 -10.65 -14.42 1.70
C ASN A 167 -12.15 -14.29 1.40
N GLU A 168 -12.52 -13.71 0.25
CA GLU A 168 -13.94 -13.61 -0.15
C GLU A 168 -14.59 -14.98 -0.34
N ARG A 169 -13.86 -15.95 -0.90
CA ARG A 169 -14.32 -17.33 -1.04
C ARG A 169 -14.53 -18.01 0.31
N ARG A 170 -13.62 -17.80 1.26
CA ARG A 170 -13.77 -18.31 2.63
C ARG A 170 -15.07 -17.83 3.28
N LYS A 171 -15.46 -16.57 3.06
CA LYS A 171 -16.71 -15.99 3.61
C LYS A 171 -17.98 -16.58 2.96
N ARG A 172 -17.92 -16.98 1.68
CA ARG A 172 -19.05 -17.60 0.96
C ARG A 172 -19.10 -19.09 1.28
N LYS A 173 -20.05 -19.52 2.13
CA LYS A 173 -20.27 -20.94 2.51
C LYS A 173 -20.20 -21.87 1.28
N ALA A 174 -19.61 -23.05 1.48
CA ALA A 174 -19.10 -24.03 0.51
C ALA A 174 -20.11 -24.62 -0.51
N VAL A 175 -20.76 -23.78 -1.32
CA VAL A 175 -21.64 -24.22 -2.42
C VAL A 175 -20.94 -24.09 -3.79
N PHE A 176 -19.82 -23.36 -3.86
CA PHE A 176 -19.08 -23.24 -5.11
C PHE A 176 -17.95 -24.27 -5.23
N SER A 177 -18.15 -25.18 -6.19
CA SER A 177 -17.13 -26.00 -6.85
C SER A 177 -15.78 -25.29 -6.98
N GLN A 178 -14.70 -26.04 -6.81
CA GLN A 178 -13.30 -25.68 -7.12
C GLN A 178 -13.10 -25.33 -8.61
N LYS A 179 -13.87 -24.41 -9.18
CA LYS A 179 -13.50 -23.81 -10.47
C LYS A 179 -12.24 -23.00 -10.24
N GLU A 180 -11.20 -23.35 -10.97
CA GLU A 180 -9.91 -22.65 -10.99
C GLU A 180 -10.17 -21.16 -11.27
N ASN A 181 -9.91 -20.35 -10.24
CA ASN A 181 -9.81 -18.89 -10.32
C ASN A 181 -8.66 -18.47 -11.24
N TRP A 182 -8.82 -17.46 -12.09
CA TRP A 182 -7.69 -16.78 -12.75
C TRP A 182 -6.62 -16.35 -11.73
N THR A 183 -7.00 -15.92 -10.51
CA THR A 183 -6.01 -15.57 -9.48
C THR A 183 -5.23 -16.77 -8.98
N PHE A 184 -5.90 -17.92 -8.81
CA PHE A 184 -5.25 -19.18 -8.42
C PHE A 184 -4.36 -19.70 -9.54
N ASP A 185 -4.82 -19.71 -10.80
CA ASP A 185 -4.00 -20.10 -11.96
C ASP A 185 -2.74 -19.24 -12.06
N LEU A 186 -2.88 -17.90 -11.98
CA LEU A 186 -1.74 -17.00 -12.03
C LEU A 186 -0.79 -17.21 -10.86
N MET A 187 -1.30 -17.38 -9.62
CA MET A 187 -0.45 -17.66 -8.48
C MET A 187 0.25 -19.01 -8.58
N ASN A 188 -0.43 -20.05 -9.06
CA ASN A 188 0.15 -21.38 -9.28
C ASN A 188 1.25 -21.32 -10.35
N ARG A 189 0.99 -20.62 -11.46
CA ARG A 189 1.98 -20.37 -12.51
C ARG A 189 3.14 -19.54 -12.00
N LEU A 190 2.94 -18.59 -11.09
CA LEU A 190 3.99 -17.72 -10.53
C LEU A 190 4.83 -18.41 -9.44
N SER A 191 4.23 -19.33 -8.68
CA SER A 191 4.82 -20.06 -7.57
C SER A 191 6.07 -20.85 -8.00
N GLY A 192 7.06 -20.94 -7.10
CA GLY A 192 8.33 -21.62 -7.37
C GLY A 192 9.25 -21.00 -8.45
N ARG A 193 8.87 -19.90 -9.12
CA ARG A 193 9.72 -19.22 -10.13
C ARG A 193 10.79 -18.33 -9.51
N ARG A 194 11.98 -18.32 -10.13
CA ARG A 194 13.06 -17.36 -9.82
C ARG A 194 12.72 -15.95 -10.36
N PRO A 195 13.32 -14.86 -9.82
CA PRO A 195 13.00 -13.49 -10.23
C PRO A 195 13.03 -13.23 -11.74
N ARG A 196 14.06 -13.71 -12.45
CA ARG A 196 14.14 -13.58 -13.92
C ARG A 196 13.01 -14.31 -14.66
N GLN A 197 12.56 -15.45 -14.14
CA GLN A 197 11.45 -16.21 -14.72
C GLN A 197 10.10 -15.53 -14.45
N ARG A 198 9.93 -14.91 -13.28
CA ARG A 198 8.75 -14.09 -12.94
C ARG A 198 8.65 -12.89 -13.90
N MET A 199 9.76 -12.20 -14.16
CA MET A 199 9.81 -11.10 -15.14
C MET A 199 9.46 -11.57 -16.57
N LYS A 200 10.04 -12.68 -17.04
CA LYS A 200 9.69 -13.26 -18.34
C LYS A 200 8.21 -13.66 -18.41
N PHE A 201 7.66 -14.15 -17.30
CA PHE A 201 6.24 -14.50 -17.21
C PHE A 201 5.34 -13.27 -17.30
N ALA A 202 5.65 -12.19 -16.57
CA ALA A 202 4.94 -10.91 -16.66
C ALA A 202 4.94 -10.34 -18.10
N ARG A 203 6.09 -10.36 -18.79
CA ARG A 203 6.18 -9.94 -20.19
C ARG A 203 5.32 -10.81 -21.12
N ARG A 204 5.37 -12.13 -20.93
CA ARG A 204 4.57 -13.06 -21.73
C ARG A 204 3.08 -12.82 -21.52
N PHE A 205 2.65 -12.62 -20.28
CA PHE A 205 1.27 -12.38 -19.89
C PHE A 205 0.64 -11.20 -20.64
N ILE A 206 1.38 -10.10 -20.83
CA ILE A 206 0.93 -8.97 -21.65
C ILE A 206 1.01 -9.30 -23.14
N ARG A 207 2.14 -9.88 -23.60
CA ARG A 207 2.39 -10.15 -25.02
C ARG A 207 1.37 -11.12 -25.63
N THR A 208 0.90 -12.12 -24.87
CA THR A 208 -0.10 -13.09 -25.35
C THR A 208 -1.53 -12.58 -25.19
N GLY A 209 -1.75 -11.43 -24.54
CA GLY A 209 -3.07 -10.89 -24.26
C GLY A 209 -3.80 -11.57 -23.10
N ASP A 210 -3.13 -12.42 -22.32
CA ASP A 210 -3.68 -13.08 -21.12
C ASP A 210 -4.20 -12.03 -20.11
N ASN A 211 -3.64 -10.82 -20.12
CA ASN A 211 -4.11 -9.72 -19.27
C ASN A 211 -5.53 -9.25 -19.60
N ARG A 212 -5.95 -9.32 -20.86
CA ARG A 212 -7.26 -8.87 -21.33
C ARG A 212 -8.35 -9.92 -21.13
N SER A 213 -7.99 -11.17 -20.85
CA SER A 213 -8.93 -12.25 -20.56
C SER A 213 -9.31 -12.36 -19.08
N ILE A 214 -8.71 -11.54 -18.21
CA ILE A 214 -9.10 -11.49 -16.79
C ILE A 214 -10.54 -10.98 -16.68
N PRO A 215 -11.41 -11.65 -15.90
CA PRO A 215 -12.76 -11.19 -15.62
C PRO A 215 -12.80 -9.78 -15.01
N ALA A 216 -13.90 -9.07 -15.25
CA ALA A 216 -14.13 -7.76 -14.63
C ALA A 216 -14.00 -7.84 -13.10
N SER A 217 -13.24 -6.91 -12.52
CA SER A 217 -12.97 -6.85 -11.08
C SER A 217 -13.28 -5.46 -10.54
N ASN A 218 -13.65 -5.38 -9.26
CA ASN A 218 -13.75 -4.14 -8.50
C ASN A 218 -12.38 -3.62 -8.04
N LEU A 219 -11.33 -4.43 -8.11
CA LEU A 219 -9.99 -4.04 -7.71
C LEU A 219 -9.37 -3.10 -8.77
N PRO A 220 -8.94 -1.89 -8.37
CA PRO A 220 -8.52 -0.86 -9.33
C PRO A 220 -7.28 -1.26 -10.13
N TRP A 221 -6.33 -1.97 -9.51
CA TRP A 221 -5.13 -2.44 -10.20
C TRP A 221 -5.43 -3.53 -11.23
N VAL A 222 -6.41 -4.42 -10.98
CA VAL A 222 -6.79 -5.47 -11.95
C VAL A 222 -7.24 -4.83 -13.25
N ARG A 223 -8.10 -3.80 -13.16
CA ARG A 223 -8.55 -3.02 -14.32
C ARG A 223 -7.38 -2.43 -15.10
N ARG A 224 -6.41 -1.82 -14.40
CA ARG A 224 -5.20 -1.25 -15.03
C ARG A 224 -4.35 -2.29 -15.76
N TRP A 225 -4.28 -3.52 -15.24
CA TRP A 225 -3.60 -4.61 -15.95
C TRP A 225 -4.39 -5.08 -17.16
N CYS A 226 -5.73 -5.10 -17.10
CA CYS A 226 -6.58 -5.44 -18.24
C CYS A 226 -6.48 -4.41 -19.36
N ASP A 227 -6.47 -3.12 -19.01
CA ASP A 227 -6.41 -2.00 -19.95
C ASP A 227 -5.02 -1.80 -20.55
N LEU A 228 -4.02 -2.55 -20.07
CA LEU A 228 -2.64 -2.39 -20.48
C LEU A 228 -2.42 -2.87 -21.92
N THR A 229 -1.99 -1.96 -22.78
CA THR A 229 -1.70 -2.24 -24.19
C THR A 229 -0.24 -2.57 -24.45
N SER A 230 0.68 -1.96 -23.69
CA SER A 230 2.12 -2.18 -23.79
C SER A 230 2.77 -2.17 -22.41
N GLN A 231 3.84 -2.94 -22.24
CA GLN A 231 4.59 -2.92 -20.99
C GLN A 231 5.64 -1.82 -21.02
N VAL A 232 5.61 -0.92 -20.05
CA VAL A 232 6.72 0.00 -19.76
C VAL A 232 7.54 -0.62 -18.63
N GLU A 233 8.78 -1.00 -18.95
CA GLU A 233 9.76 -1.37 -17.93
C GLU A 233 10.67 -0.20 -17.62
N LEU A 234 10.60 0.27 -16.39
CA LEU A 234 11.52 1.26 -15.88
C LEU A 234 12.76 0.54 -15.34
N SER A 235 13.85 0.60 -16.11
CA SER A 235 15.16 0.13 -15.65
C SER A 235 15.59 0.92 -14.41
N ASN A 236 16.22 0.24 -13.45
CA ASN A 236 16.84 0.84 -12.25
C ASN A 236 15.89 1.35 -11.16
N VAL A 237 14.59 1.05 -11.25
CA VAL A 237 13.63 1.37 -10.18
C VAL A 237 13.34 0.13 -9.35
N SER A 238 13.84 0.08 -8.12
CA SER A 238 13.55 -1.03 -7.20
C SER A 238 12.15 -0.93 -6.63
N TYR A 239 11.46 -2.06 -6.50
CA TYR A 239 10.13 -2.07 -5.92
C TYR A 239 10.09 -1.47 -4.51
N PRO A 240 9.15 -0.55 -4.24
CA PRO A 240 9.33 0.39 -3.15
C PRO A 240 8.98 -0.18 -1.77
N PHE A 241 8.18 -1.24 -1.67
CA PHE A 241 7.73 -1.72 -0.36
C PHE A 241 8.69 -2.75 0.24
N MET A 242 8.90 -2.65 1.55
CA MET A 242 9.67 -3.62 2.33
C MET A 242 9.33 -3.59 3.80
N VAL A 243 9.61 -4.69 4.50
CA VAL A 243 9.67 -4.71 5.96
C VAL A 243 11.14 -4.70 6.40
N ASN A 244 11.49 -3.85 7.36
CA ASN A 244 12.85 -3.79 7.89
C ASN A 244 13.11 -4.89 8.94
N SER A 245 14.35 -4.99 9.44
CA SER A 245 14.72 -6.00 10.44
C SER A 245 13.90 -5.92 11.74
N LYS A 246 13.41 -4.72 12.08
CA LYS A 246 12.56 -4.43 13.24
C LYS A 246 11.06 -4.67 12.98
N GLY A 247 10.68 -5.28 11.86
CA GLY A 247 9.28 -5.56 11.56
C GLY A 247 8.46 -4.35 11.09
N VAL A 248 9.09 -3.22 10.75
CA VAL A 248 8.37 -2.01 10.33
C VAL A 248 8.26 -1.93 8.80
N LEU A 249 7.04 -1.70 8.30
CA LEU A 249 6.77 -1.42 6.90
C LEU A 249 7.40 -0.09 6.48
N CYS A 250 8.19 -0.13 5.42
CA CYS A 250 8.98 0.98 4.93
C CYS A 250 8.82 1.14 3.41
N PHE A 251 8.87 2.39 2.99
CA PHE A 251 8.98 2.82 1.60
C PHE A 251 10.45 3.05 1.25
N ARG A 252 10.95 2.38 0.21
CA ARG A 252 12.28 2.62 -0.37
C ARG A 252 12.20 3.86 -1.23
N THR A 253 13.07 4.80 -0.93
CA THR A 253 13.13 6.11 -1.59
C THR A 253 14.48 6.26 -2.25
N LEU A 254 14.51 6.82 -3.45
CA LEU A 254 15.75 7.10 -4.15
C LEU A 254 16.19 8.53 -3.81
N THR A 255 17.49 8.70 -3.59
CA THR A 255 18.13 10.01 -3.48
C THR A 255 18.68 10.41 -4.86
N LYS A 256 18.97 11.70 -5.05
CA LYS A 256 19.53 12.22 -6.33
C LYS A 256 20.81 11.49 -6.79
N ASN A 257 21.62 10.99 -5.86
CA ASN A 257 22.84 10.21 -6.14
C ASN A 257 22.60 8.70 -6.32
N GLY A 258 21.34 8.26 -6.45
CA GLY A 258 20.98 6.85 -6.66
C GLY A 258 21.00 5.97 -5.40
N SER A 259 21.32 6.51 -4.23
CA SER A 259 21.27 5.74 -2.98
C SER A 259 19.83 5.46 -2.54
N VAL A 260 19.61 4.32 -1.87
CA VAL A 260 18.29 3.93 -1.36
C VAL A 260 18.17 4.28 0.12
N ARG A 261 17.25 5.17 0.46
CA ARG A 261 16.82 5.42 1.84
C ARG A 261 15.52 4.70 2.16
N ARG A 262 15.22 4.52 3.44
CA ARG A 262 14.00 3.86 3.92
C ARG A 262 13.19 4.86 4.73
N ALA A 263 11.95 5.09 4.34
CA ALA A 263 11.00 5.92 5.07
C ALA A 263 9.94 5.00 5.70
N PRO A 264 9.79 4.96 7.04
CA PRO A 264 8.71 4.22 7.68
C PRO A 264 7.35 4.70 7.18
N ILE A 265 6.49 3.75 6.81
CA ILE A 265 5.11 4.02 6.37
C ILE A 265 4.21 4.04 7.62
N PRO A 266 3.48 5.13 7.89
CA PRO A 266 2.43 5.16 8.89
C PRO A 266 1.34 4.14 8.55
N PHE A 267 0.83 3.43 9.55
CA PHE A 267 -0.19 2.39 9.38
C PHE A 267 -1.61 2.98 9.35
N LEU A 268 -1.81 3.99 8.48
CA LEU A 268 -3.10 4.64 8.29
C LEU A 268 -3.87 3.91 7.18
N PRO A 269 -5.13 3.46 7.40
CA PRO A 269 -5.85 2.64 6.43
C PRO A 269 -5.96 3.25 5.04
N GLY A 270 -6.30 4.54 4.93
CA GLY A 270 -6.44 5.21 3.64
C GLY A 270 -5.13 5.33 2.88
N LEU A 271 -4.04 5.62 3.58
CA LEU A 271 -2.70 5.63 3.00
C LEU A 271 -2.29 4.24 2.53
N LEU A 272 -2.50 3.20 3.35
CA LEU A 272 -2.17 1.82 3.00
C LEU A 272 -2.99 1.36 1.79
N ALA A 273 -4.30 1.60 1.78
CA ALA A 273 -5.18 1.23 0.68
C ALA A 273 -4.72 1.81 -0.67
N GLY A 274 -4.38 3.10 -0.67
CA GLY A 274 -3.89 3.78 -1.87
C GLY A 274 -2.48 3.31 -2.29
N LEU A 275 -1.56 3.14 -1.33
CA LEU A 275 -0.21 2.62 -1.61
C LEU A 275 -0.22 1.18 -2.14
N ILE A 276 -1.10 0.32 -1.62
CA ILE A 276 -1.32 -1.03 -2.15
C ILE A 276 -1.81 -0.95 -3.58
N SER A 277 -2.82 -0.13 -3.84
CA SER A 277 -3.36 0.04 -5.18
C SER A 277 -2.28 0.47 -6.17
N TRP A 278 -1.46 1.45 -5.80
CA TRP A 278 -0.33 1.90 -6.62
C TRP A 278 0.75 0.83 -6.76
N GLY A 279 1.09 0.13 -5.68
CA GLY A 279 2.07 -0.94 -5.63
C GLY A 279 1.72 -2.16 -6.48
N CYS A 280 0.43 -2.43 -6.64
CA CYS A 280 -0.09 -3.48 -7.49
C CYS A 280 -0.31 -3.04 -8.93
N SER A 281 -0.14 -1.75 -9.26
CA SER A 281 -0.42 -1.23 -10.61
C SER A 281 0.78 -1.36 -11.54
N PRO A 282 0.57 -1.57 -12.87
CA PRO A 282 1.67 -1.61 -13.81
C PRO A 282 2.35 -0.23 -13.89
N HIS A 283 3.67 -0.19 -14.10
CA HIS A 283 4.42 1.07 -14.20
C HIS A 283 3.93 2.00 -15.33
N ALA A 284 3.35 1.44 -16.39
CA ALA A 284 2.78 2.21 -17.50
C ALA A 284 1.43 2.88 -17.17
N SER A 285 0.85 2.59 -16.00
CA SER A 285 -0.37 3.28 -15.54
C SER A 285 0.00 4.55 -14.77
N LYS A 286 -0.93 5.51 -14.74
CA LYS A 286 -0.79 6.76 -13.97
C LYS A 286 -0.38 6.52 -12.52
N GLN A 287 -0.97 5.51 -11.87
CA GLN A 287 -0.66 5.15 -10.48
C GLN A 287 0.72 4.52 -10.31
N GLY A 288 1.15 3.71 -11.29
CA GLY A 288 2.51 3.20 -11.35
C GLY A 288 3.52 4.34 -11.50
N GLU A 289 3.26 5.30 -12.39
CA GLU A 289 4.08 6.50 -12.57
C GLU A 289 4.12 7.35 -11.30
N TRP A 290 2.98 7.57 -10.63
CA TRP A 290 2.91 8.27 -9.35
C TRP A 290 3.72 7.59 -8.25
N LEU A 291 3.70 6.26 -8.17
CA LEU A 291 4.50 5.51 -7.21
C LEU A 291 6.00 5.72 -7.44
N VAL A 292 6.44 5.65 -8.69
CA VAL A 292 7.84 5.86 -9.08
C VAL A 292 8.24 7.32 -8.80
N ALA A 293 7.40 8.28 -9.18
CA ALA A 293 7.63 9.69 -8.93
C ALA A 293 7.71 9.97 -7.42
N ALA A 294 6.84 9.38 -6.61
CA ALA A 294 6.89 9.48 -5.16
C ALA A 294 8.20 8.89 -4.63
N GLN A 295 8.65 7.72 -5.11
CA GLN A 295 9.91 7.10 -4.72
C GLN A 295 11.13 7.98 -5.05
N MET A 296 11.18 8.54 -6.25
CA MET A 296 12.29 9.39 -6.72
C MET A 296 12.36 10.73 -6.00
N ASN A 297 11.20 11.32 -5.70
CA ASN A 297 11.11 12.66 -5.13
C ASN A 297 10.92 12.66 -3.61
N TRP A 298 10.81 11.49 -2.97
CA TRP A 298 10.52 11.41 -1.54
C TRP A 298 11.55 12.09 -0.67
N THR A 299 12.83 12.02 -1.06
CA THR A 299 13.95 12.61 -0.30
C THR A 299 14.58 13.79 -1.00
N ALA A 300 14.07 14.14 -2.19
CA ALA A 300 14.50 15.36 -2.86
C ALA A 300 14.33 16.51 -1.85
N PRO A 301 15.42 17.22 -1.52
CA PRO A 301 15.22 18.56 -0.98
C PRO A 301 14.38 19.28 -2.03
N TYR A 302 13.40 20.07 -1.58
CA TYR A 302 13.00 21.20 -2.44
C TYR A 302 14.33 21.86 -2.80
N GLU A 303 14.67 21.92 -4.09
CA GLU A 303 15.97 22.41 -4.49
C GLU A 303 16.27 23.67 -3.70
N ASN A 304 17.51 23.79 -3.20
CA ASN A 304 17.96 25.00 -2.52
C ASN A 304 17.39 26.15 -3.33
N ALA A 305 16.53 26.94 -2.69
CA ALA A 305 15.75 27.94 -3.37
C ALA A 305 16.68 28.73 -4.31
N ASP A 306 17.88 29.00 -3.82
CA ASP A 306 19.02 29.67 -4.43
C ASP A 306 19.49 29.17 -5.82
N THR A 307 19.27 27.90 -6.20
CA THR A 307 19.63 27.40 -7.55
C THR A 307 18.49 27.46 -8.57
N ALA A 308 17.25 27.58 -8.11
CA ALA A 308 16.12 27.86 -9.00
C ALA A 308 16.08 29.37 -9.29
N ASP A 309 15.65 29.75 -10.50
CA ASP A 309 15.49 31.17 -10.80
C ASP A 309 14.53 31.82 -9.78
N GLU A 310 14.83 33.06 -9.38
CA GLU A 310 14.05 33.81 -8.39
C GLU A 310 12.54 33.83 -8.75
N PRO A 311 12.14 34.01 -10.03
CA PRO A 311 10.74 33.95 -10.44
C PRO A 311 10.05 32.59 -10.18
N PHE A 312 10.69 31.47 -10.50
CA PHE A 312 10.19 30.12 -10.25
C PHE A 312 10.03 29.87 -8.77
N ARG A 313 11.02 30.27 -7.97
CA ARG A 313 10.97 30.14 -6.51
C ARG A 313 9.79 30.91 -5.91
N ARG A 314 9.60 32.16 -6.32
CA ARG A 314 8.44 32.97 -5.88
C ARG A 314 7.12 32.34 -6.31
N SER A 315 7.06 31.80 -7.52
CA SER A 315 5.87 31.10 -8.03
C SER A 315 5.56 29.85 -7.21
N MET A 316 6.55 29.03 -6.89
CA MET A 316 6.37 27.84 -6.05
C MET A 316 6.04 28.18 -4.59
N GLN A 317 6.63 29.25 -4.03
CA GLN A 317 6.29 29.77 -2.70
C GLN A 317 4.86 30.32 -2.65
N PHE A 318 4.44 31.03 -3.70
CA PHE A 318 3.07 31.51 -3.85
C PHE A 318 2.08 30.35 -3.91
N LEU A 319 2.33 29.36 -4.77
CA LEU A 319 1.48 28.16 -4.86
C LEU A 319 1.41 27.44 -3.52
N ARG A 320 2.54 27.31 -2.81
CA ARG A 320 2.55 26.75 -1.45
C ARG A 320 1.72 27.60 -0.48
N GLY A 321 1.83 28.92 -0.52
CA GLY A 321 1.05 29.83 0.31
C GLY A 321 -0.44 29.63 0.10
N VAL A 322 -0.88 29.52 -1.17
CA VAL A 322 -2.26 29.19 -1.53
C VAL A 322 -2.68 27.84 -0.94
N LEU A 323 -1.86 26.81 -1.10
CA LEU A 323 -2.14 25.45 -0.58
C LEU A 323 -2.18 25.39 0.96
N GLU A 324 -1.35 26.19 1.65
CA GLU A 324 -1.28 26.24 3.11
C GLU A 324 -2.40 27.09 3.71
N GLN A 325 -2.84 28.14 3.01
CA GLN A 325 -3.93 29.01 3.42
C GLN A 325 -5.30 28.33 3.26
N PHE A 326 -5.46 27.46 2.26
CA PHE A 326 -6.71 26.79 1.93
C PHE A 326 -6.59 25.25 1.98
N PRO A 327 -6.18 24.65 3.12
CA PRO A 327 -5.82 23.24 3.18
C PRO A 327 -7.02 22.28 3.02
N ASN A 328 -8.24 22.75 3.28
CA ASN A 328 -9.49 21.98 3.12
C ASN A 328 -10.30 22.40 1.88
N ASP A 329 -9.88 23.50 1.23
CA ASP A 329 -10.54 24.13 0.08
C ASP A 329 -9.71 23.99 -1.20
N THR A 330 -8.89 22.95 -1.24
CA THR A 330 -8.02 22.62 -2.36
C THR A 330 -8.32 21.19 -2.80
N TRP A 331 -8.62 21.00 -4.08
CA TRP A 331 -8.91 19.70 -4.68
C TRP A 331 -8.03 19.47 -5.90
N LEU A 332 -7.41 18.30 -6.01
CA LEU A 332 -6.68 17.92 -7.23
C LEU A 332 -7.63 17.14 -8.16
N HIS A 333 -7.83 17.61 -9.39
CA HIS A 333 -8.61 16.94 -10.42
C HIS A 333 -7.79 16.75 -11.70
N ARG A 334 -7.46 15.49 -12.03
CA ARG A 334 -6.65 15.10 -13.21
C ARG A 334 -5.25 15.74 -13.24
N ASP A 335 -5.06 16.79 -14.05
CA ASP A 335 -3.85 17.59 -14.27
C ASP A 335 -3.99 19.01 -13.67
N ARG A 336 -5.06 19.23 -12.88
CA ARG A 336 -5.52 20.52 -12.39
C ARG A 336 -5.61 20.49 -10.87
N LEU A 337 -5.33 21.61 -10.24
CA LEU A 337 -5.56 21.85 -8.83
C LEU A 337 -6.58 22.97 -8.71
N LEU A 338 -7.76 22.66 -8.19
CA LEU A 338 -8.82 23.60 -7.94
C LEU A 338 -8.67 24.15 -6.51
N VAL A 339 -8.72 25.47 -6.35
CA VAL A 339 -8.65 26.14 -5.04
C VAL A 339 -9.85 27.06 -4.90
N ARG A 340 -10.60 26.93 -3.81
CA ARG A 340 -11.67 27.87 -3.46
C ARG A 340 -11.09 28.96 -2.56
N GLY A 341 -11.15 30.21 -3.02
CA GLY A 341 -10.74 31.37 -2.25
C GLY A 341 -11.75 31.78 -1.19
N MET A 342 -11.37 32.71 -0.31
CA MET A 342 -12.19 33.16 0.83
C MET A 342 -13.57 33.70 0.44
N LEU A 343 -13.69 34.33 -0.73
CA LEU A 343 -14.95 34.90 -1.23
C LEU A 343 -15.78 33.91 -2.05
N GLY A 344 -15.40 32.63 -2.07
CA GLY A 344 -16.11 31.59 -2.81
C GLY A 344 -15.74 31.46 -4.29
N HIS A 345 -14.84 32.29 -4.82
CA HIS A 345 -14.30 32.15 -6.16
C HIS A 345 -13.43 30.89 -6.29
N PHE A 346 -13.51 30.23 -7.44
CA PHE A 346 -12.70 29.07 -7.75
C PHE A 346 -11.52 29.48 -8.65
N TYR A 347 -10.35 28.94 -8.33
CA TYR A 347 -9.14 29.10 -9.12
C TYR A 347 -8.68 27.75 -9.58
N GLU A 348 -8.41 27.63 -10.87
CA GLU A 348 -7.82 26.47 -11.46
C GLU A 348 -6.32 26.69 -11.68
N VAL A 349 -5.49 25.85 -11.06
CA VAL A 349 -4.05 25.82 -11.25
C VAL A 349 -3.69 24.61 -12.13
N ARG A 350 -3.12 24.84 -13.31
CA ARG A 350 -2.73 23.79 -14.28
C ARG A 350 -1.23 23.73 -14.42
N ILE A 351 -0.66 22.53 -14.57
CA ILE A 351 0.76 22.38 -14.91
C ILE A 351 0.95 22.78 -16.39
N ASP A 352 1.46 23.98 -16.62
CA ASP A 352 1.74 24.56 -17.94
C ASP A 352 2.72 25.73 -17.76
N ARG A 353 3.37 26.20 -18.83
CA ARG A 353 4.26 27.37 -18.77
C ARG A 353 3.44 28.64 -18.48
N GLY A 354 3.44 29.06 -17.21
CA GLY A 354 2.79 30.27 -16.75
C GLY A 354 3.63 31.52 -16.90
N ALA A 355 3.11 32.63 -16.38
CA ALA A 355 3.84 33.88 -16.31
C ALA A 355 5.12 33.69 -15.46
N HIS A 356 6.16 34.46 -15.78
CA HIS A 356 7.40 34.51 -14.99
C HIS A 356 8.05 33.12 -14.74
N ASN A 357 8.11 32.27 -15.77
CA ASN A 357 8.65 30.90 -15.69
C ASN A 357 7.96 29.98 -14.66
N ALA A 358 6.77 30.35 -14.17
CA ALA A 358 6.00 29.48 -13.31
C ALA A 358 5.70 28.15 -14.03
N PRO A 359 5.86 26.99 -13.37
CA PRO A 359 5.50 25.69 -13.96
C PRO A 359 3.99 25.45 -13.93
N PHE A 360 3.19 26.50 -13.70
CA PHE A 360 1.75 26.43 -13.67
C PHE A 360 1.08 27.73 -14.16
N LYS A 361 -0.14 27.63 -14.68
CA LYS A 361 -1.05 28.75 -14.95
C LYS A 361 -2.19 28.75 -13.94
N ILE A 362 -2.65 29.94 -13.54
CA ILE A 362 -3.83 30.11 -12.68
C ILE A 362 -4.93 30.81 -13.47
N HIS A 363 -6.12 30.23 -13.48
CA HIS A 363 -7.30 30.80 -14.12
C HIS A 363 -8.45 30.89 -13.12
N GLY A 364 -9.16 32.01 -13.08
CA GLY A 364 -10.43 32.10 -12.35
C GLY A 364 -11.52 31.34 -13.09
N VAL A 365 -12.36 30.62 -12.34
CA VAL A 365 -13.49 29.82 -12.84
C VAL A 365 -14.80 30.38 -12.31
#